data_AF-A0A314ZAK5-F1
#
_entry.id   AF-A0A314ZAK5-F1
#
_cell.length_a   1.000
_cell.length_b   1.000
_cell.length_c   1.000
_cell.angle_alpha   90.00
_cell.angle_beta   90.00
_cell.angle_gamma   90.00
#
_symmetry.space_group_name_H-M   'P 1'
#
loop_
_entity.id
_entity.type
_entity.pdbx_description
1 polymer ?
#
loop_
_entity_poly.entity_id
_entity_poly.type
_entity_poly.pdbx_seq_one_letter_code
_entity_poly.pdbx_strand_id
1 'polypeptide(L)'
;MQGSNASARCWSTPQVRKVISSYAVLERKLSSLGWERYYDDPDLLQFHKRSTVHLISLPKDFSKFKSMHMYDIVVKNRNVFEVRDM
;
A
#
# COMPACT_ATOMS: atom_id res chain seq x y z
N MET A 1 24.53 39.35 -7.05
CA MET A 1 24.07 38.37 -8.06
C MET A 1 24.99 37.17 -8.00
N GLN A 2 24.43 35.96 -8.10
CA GLN A 2 25.05 34.62 -8.03
C GLN A 2 25.44 34.19 -6.59
N GLY A 3 24.96 33.09 -6.02
CA GLY A 3 24.14 32.00 -6.52
C GLY A 3 24.74 30.66 -6.06
N SER A 4 24.06 30.03 -5.09
CA SER A 4 23.98 28.57 -4.88
C SER A 4 25.25 27.80 -4.46
N ASN A 5 25.18 27.15 -3.29
CA ASN A 5 24.87 25.70 -3.25
C ASN A 5 24.81 25.19 -1.80
N ALA A 6 23.59 25.14 -1.25
CA ALA A 6 23.29 24.35 -0.07
C ALA A 6 23.35 22.86 -0.44
N SER A 7 24.46 22.18 -0.15
CA SER A 7 24.53 20.73 -0.24
C SER A 7 23.99 20.13 1.06
N ALA A 8 22.68 20.21 1.25
CA ALA A 8 22.00 19.40 2.25
C ALA A 8 21.86 17.99 1.67
N ARG A 9 22.87 17.13 1.87
CA ARG A 9 22.68 15.67 1.68
C ARG A 9 21.79 15.16 2.81
N CYS A 10 20.48 15.23 2.60
CA CYS A 10 19.51 14.55 3.45
C CYS A 10 19.44 13.09 3.00
N TRP A 11 20.12 12.20 3.72
CA TRP A 11 19.85 10.77 3.62
C TRP A 11 18.60 10.49 4.45
N SER A 12 17.45 10.37 3.79
CA SER A 12 16.23 9.93 4.45
C SER A 12 15.90 8.50 4.03
N THR A 13 16.30 7.50 4.81
CA THR A 13 15.56 6.25 4.98
C THR A 13 15.84 5.69 6.38
N PRO A 14 14.80 5.47 7.18
CA PRO A 14 14.30 4.10 7.27
C PRO A 14 12.78 4.08 7.12
N GLN A 15 12.32 3.09 6.36
CA GLN A 15 10.92 2.79 6.08
C GLN A 15 10.07 2.92 7.34
N VAL A 16 9.33 4.03 7.45
CA VAL A 16 8.40 4.24 8.56
C VAL A 16 7.44 3.05 8.55
N ARG A 17 7.55 2.19 9.57
CA ARG A 17 6.58 1.13 9.83
C ARG A 17 5.28 1.79 10.21
N LYS A 18 4.47 2.09 9.20
CA LYS A 18 3.13 2.65 9.39
C LYS A 18 2.17 1.49 9.55
N VAL A 19 1.52 1.42 10.71
CA VAL A 19 0.40 0.52 10.93
C VAL A 19 -0.69 0.90 9.94
N ILE A 20 -1.16 -0.07 9.17
CA ILE A 20 -2.30 0.11 8.28
C ILE A 20 -3.56 -0.02 9.14
N SER A 21 -4.05 1.12 9.65
CA SER A 21 -5.25 1.17 10.50
C SER A 21 -6.55 1.46 9.73
N SER A 22 -6.46 1.76 8.43
CA SER A 22 -7.63 2.05 7.59
C SER A 22 -7.33 1.84 6.10
N TYR A 23 -8.38 1.68 5.30
CA TYR A 23 -8.24 1.57 3.85
C TYR A 23 -7.63 2.80 3.19
N ALA A 24 -7.86 4.01 3.72
CA ALA A 24 -7.23 5.22 3.19
C ALA A 24 -5.69 5.19 3.32
N VAL A 25 -5.17 4.61 4.41
CA VAL A 25 -3.71 4.43 4.58
C VAL A 25 -3.21 3.33 3.66
N LEU A 26 -3.94 2.21 3.56
CA LEU A 26 -3.58 1.10 2.67
C LEU A 26 -3.53 1.53 1.21
N GLU A 27 -4.56 2.23 0.74
CA GLU A 27 -4.69 2.71 -0.62
C GLU A 27 -3.54 3.63 -1.00
N ARG A 28 -3.23 4.65 -0.18
CA ARG A 28 -2.06 5.51 -0.45
C ARG A 28 -0.76 4.72 -0.56
N LYS A 29 -0.60 3.69 0.28
CA LYS A 29 0.60 2.84 0.22
C LYS A 29 0.61 1.98 -1.03
N LEU A 30 -0.50 1.34 -1.38
CA LEU A 30 -0.65 0.57 -2.61
C LEU A 30 -0.44 1.44 -3.86
N SER A 31 -1.01 2.64 -3.92
CA SER A 31 -0.78 3.60 -5.01
C SER A 31 0.69 3.97 -5.16
N SER A 32 1.42 4.18 -4.07
CA SER A 32 2.87 4.43 -4.12
C SER A 32 3.68 3.26 -4.69
N LEU A 33 3.11 2.05 -4.69
CA LEU A 33 3.70 0.83 -5.25
C LEU A 33 3.19 0.51 -6.66
N GLY A 34 2.40 1.41 -7.27
CA GLY A 34 1.85 1.25 -8.61
C GLY A 34 0.57 0.41 -8.69
N TRP A 35 -0.14 0.24 -7.56
CA TRP A 35 -1.48 -0.33 -7.57
C TRP A 35 -2.54 0.74 -7.82
N GLU A 36 -3.57 0.38 -8.55
CA GLU A 36 -4.63 1.28 -8.96
C GLU A 36 -5.99 0.69 -8.68
N ARG A 37 -6.97 1.58 -8.51
CA ARG A 37 -8.35 1.18 -8.28
C ARG A 37 -8.90 0.41 -9.47
N TYR A 38 -9.51 -0.73 -9.16
CA TYR A 38 -10.26 -1.53 -10.11
C TYR A 38 -11.72 -1.57 -9.64
N TYR A 39 -12.66 -1.22 -10.52
CA TYR A 39 -14.07 -0.98 -10.18
C TYR A 39 -14.97 -1.98 -10.93
N ASP A 40 -14.79 -3.27 -10.66
CA ASP A 40 -15.56 -4.34 -11.32
C ASP A 40 -16.73 -4.81 -10.44
N ASP A 41 -16.50 -4.93 -9.13
CA ASP A 41 -17.53 -5.28 -8.16
C ASP A 41 -17.80 -4.10 -7.19
N PRO A 42 -19.05 -3.58 -7.13
CA PRO A 42 -19.42 -2.44 -6.29
C PRO A 42 -19.36 -2.72 -4.78
N ASP A 43 -19.40 -4.00 -4.38
CA ASP A 43 -19.34 -4.47 -2.98
C ASP A 43 -17.89 -4.71 -2.52
N LEU A 44 -16.95 -4.72 -3.46
CA LEU A 44 -15.54 -4.92 -3.20
C LEU A 44 -14.72 -3.65 -3.40
N LEU A 45 -13.56 -3.68 -2.77
CA LEU A 45 -12.55 -2.66 -2.76
C LEU A 45 -11.31 -3.25 -3.42
N GLN A 46 -11.28 -3.21 -4.75
CA GLN A 46 -10.26 -3.91 -5.53
C GLN A 46 -9.12 -3.01 -5.99
N PHE A 47 -7.94 -3.62 -6.11
CA PHE A 47 -6.73 -2.99 -6.63
C PHE A 47 -6.04 -3.89 -7.63
N HIS A 48 -5.74 -3.36 -8.81
CA HIS A 48 -4.92 -4.04 -9.81
C HIS A 48 -3.54 -3.39 -9.88
N LYS A 49 -2.52 -4.15 -10.25
CA LYS A 49 -1.18 -3.61 -10.49
C LYS A 49 -0.86 -3.71 -11.98
N ARG A 50 -0.81 -2.60 -12.73
CA ARG A 50 -0.64 -2.65 -14.20
C ARG A 50 0.58 -3.46 -14.68
N SER A 51 1.65 -3.49 -13.87
CA SER A 51 2.88 -4.20 -14.22
C SER A 51 2.80 -5.72 -14.01
N THR A 52 1.72 -6.24 -13.40
CA THR A 52 1.54 -7.67 -13.12
C THR A 52 0.08 -8.09 -13.33
N VAL A 53 -0.21 -9.39 -13.27
CA VAL A 53 -1.59 -9.91 -13.29
C VAL A 53 -2.23 -9.94 -11.89
N HIS A 54 -1.65 -9.24 -10.91
CA HIS A 54 -2.12 -9.34 -9.54
C HIS A 54 -3.31 -8.40 -9.29
N LEU A 55 -4.35 -9.00 -8.71
CA LEU A 55 -5.53 -8.32 -8.17
C LEU A 55 -5.59 -8.55 -6.65
N ILE A 56 -5.81 -7.49 -5.87
CA ILE A 56 -6.15 -7.57 -4.44
C ILE A 56 -7.65 -7.25 -4.32
N SER A 57 -8.40 -8.13 -3.67
CA SER A 57 -9.83 -7.94 -3.42
C SER A 57 -10.10 -7.83 -1.92
N LEU A 58 -10.54 -6.65 -1.48
CA LEU A 58 -10.89 -6.39 -0.09
C LEU A 58 -12.39 -6.13 0.03
N PRO A 59 -13.01 -6.44 1.18
CA PRO A 59 -14.39 -6.04 1.41
C PRO A 59 -14.44 -4.51 1.56
N LYS A 60 -15.47 -3.86 1.02
CA LYS A 60 -15.66 -2.41 1.18
C LYS A 60 -15.88 -2.01 2.64
N ASP A 61 -16.52 -2.90 3.40
CA ASP A 61 -16.67 -2.79 4.85
C ASP A 61 -15.43 -3.34 5.56
N PHE A 62 -14.76 -2.48 6.33
CA PHE A 62 -13.58 -2.84 7.11
C PHE A 62 -13.89 -3.84 8.23
N SER A 63 -15.14 -3.92 8.72
CA SER A 63 -15.55 -4.91 9.71
C SER A 63 -15.43 -6.35 9.20
N LYS A 64 -15.50 -6.53 7.87
CA LYS A 64 -15.33 -7.82 7.19
C LYS A 64 -13.88 -8.11 6.82
N PHE A 65 -12.95 -7.18 7.11
CA PHE A 65 -11.53 -7.39 6.87
C PHE A 65 -10.98 -8.44 7.84
N LYS A 66 -10.38 -9.49 7.27
CA LYS A 66 -9.93 -10.72 7.94
C LYS A 66 -8.50 -11.04 7.54
N SER A 67 -7.85 -11.94 8.28
CA SER A 67 -6.46 -12.33 8.06
C SER A 67 -6.18 -12.79 6.63
N MET A 68 -7.13 -13.47 5.96
CA MET A 68 -6.98 -13.87 4.56
C MET A 68 -6.66 -12.69 3.61
N HIS A 69 -7.30 -11.53 3.85
CA HIS A 69 -7.08 -10.33 3.07
C HIS A 69 -5.70 -9.71 3.36
N MET A 70 -5.27 -9.75 4.62
CA MET A 70 -3.92 -9.32 5.01
C MET A 70 -2.85 -10.19 4.33
N TYR A 71 -3.02 -11.51 4.35
CA TYR A 71 -2.09 -12.44 3.70
C TYR A 71 -2.02 -12.22 2.19
N ASP A 72 -3.16 -11.99 1.52
CA ASP A 72 -3.18 -11.71 0.08
C ASP A 72 -2.35 -10.46 -0.27
N ILE A 73 -2.51 -9.38 0.50
CA ILE A 73 -1.70 -8.15 0.35
C ILE A 73 -0.21 -8.45 0.54
N VAL A 74 0.15 -9.19 1.59
CA VAL A 74 1.56 -9.53 1.91
C VAL A 74 2.17 -10.39 0.82
N VAL A 75 1.49 -11.44 0.35
CA VAL A 75 2.00 -12.31 -0.71
C VAL A 75 2.25 -11.53 -2.00
N LYS A 76 1.36 -10.59 -2.35
CA LYS A 76 1.51 -9.77 -3.57
C LYS A 76 2.52 -8.62 -3.40
N ASN A 77 2.98 -8.35 -2.18
CA ASN A 77 3.88 -7.25 -1.86
C ASN A 77 4.93 -7.67 -0.81
N ARG A 78 5.51 -8.87 -0.94
CA ARG A 78 6.33 -9.55 0.09
C ARG A 78 7.45 -8.71 0.70
N ASN A 79 8.02 -7.77 -0.05
CA ASN A 79 9.13 -6.93 0.41
C ASN A 79 8.66 -5.61 1.08
N VAL A 80 7.35 -5.38 1.17
CA VAL A 80 6.78 -4.09 1.60
C VAL A 80 5.83 -4.21 2.79
N PHE A 81 5.09 -5.32 2.89
CA PHE A 81 4.15 -5.56 3.98
C PHE A 81 4.57 -6.79 4.79
N GLU A 82 4.38 -6.71 6.10
CA GLU A 82 4.52 -7.81 7.04
C GLU A 82 3.28 -7.81 7.96
N VAL A 83 2.77 -8.99 8.32
CA VAL A 83 1.79 -9.12 9.40
C VAL A 83 2.58 -9.29 10.69
N ARG A 84 2.25 -8.49 11.71
CA ARG A 84 2.80 -8.63 13.07
C ARG A 84 1.64 -8.85 14.02
N ASP A 85 1.77 -9.86 14.86
CA ASP A 85 0.92 -9.99 16.05
C ASP A 85 1.30 -8.83 17.01
N MET A 86 0.28 -8.16 17.57
CA MET A 86 0.47 -7.12 18.59
C MET A 86 0.63 -7.74 19.97
#